data_AF-A0A7V8XY33-F1
#
_entry.id   AF-A0A7V8XY33-F1
#
_cell.length_a   1.000
_cell.length_b   1.000
_cell.length_c   1.000
_cell.angle_alpha   90.00
_cell.angle_beta   90.00
_cell.angle_gamma   90.00
#
_symmetry.space_group_name_H-M   'P 1'
#
loop_
_entity.id
_entity.type
_entity.pdbx_description
1 polymer ?
#
loop_
_entity_poly.entity_id
_entity_poly.type
_entity_poly.pdbx_seq_one_letter_code
_entity_poly.pdbx_strand_id
1 'polypeptide(L)'
;MTNIMTNDVHYRRVAEIWLAWARLGLDRAPRPRAHFEDMQDLCRSFDSYSLLIAMRALAQMGFEPTALERLLSDGEAEVRSREQSAVLSWAAADGAITLRGTDVIPLRIVPLCSAITRLGAEQLREMIADADAGSGDSVTVVLYPTPSSAGDYDRMEPDLLRRLYALSHEVADRGRRRVGFIPVSPWDIGSVERLAR
;
A
#
# COMPACT_ATOMS: atom_id res chain seq x y z
N MET A 1 -23.98 -39.24 -28.21
CA MET A 1 -23.32 -37.98 -27.85
C MET A 1 -21.93 -38.03 -28.48
N THR A 2 -21.72 -37.38 -29.62
CA THR A 2 -20.47 -37.51 -30.41
C THR A 2 -19.53 -36.38 -30.02
N ASN A 3 -18.60 -36.65 -29.11
CA ASN A 3 -17.59 -35.66 -28.74
C ASN A 3 -16.55 -35.56 -29.85
N ILE A 4 -16.56 -34.45 -30.58
CA ILE A 4 -15.65 -34.16 -31.70
C ILE A 4 -14.17 -34.22 -31.27
N MET A 5 -13.88 -33.93 -29.99
CA MET A 5 -12.53 -33.99 -29.42
C MET A 5 -12.02 -35.42 -29.20
N THR A 6 -12.91 -36.42 -29.20
CA THR A 6 -12.57 -37.83 -28.95
C THR A 6 -12.56 -38.65 -30.24
N ASN A 7 -13.48 -38.36 -31.17
CA ASN A 7 -13.72 -39.19 -32.35
C ASN A 7 -13.07 -38.68 -33.65
N ASP A 8 -12.59 -37.44 -33.69
CA ASP A 8 -11.93 -36.89 -34.87
C ASP A 8 -10.40 -36.87 -34.70
N VAL A 9 -9.69 -37.49 -35.64
CA VAL A 9 -8.22 -37.56 -35.67
C VAL A 9 -7.58 -36.16 -35.70
N HIS A 10 -8.22 -35.19 -36.34
CA HIS A 10 -7.69 -33.83 -36.46
C HIS A 10 -7.79 -33.04 -35.15
N TYR A 11 -8.77 -33.36 -34.29
CA TYR A 11 -8.99 -32.66 -33.02
C TYR A 11 -8.33 -33.33 -31.81
N ARG A 12 -7.86 -34.58 -31.95
CA ARG A 12 -7.20 -35.32 -30.87
C ARG A 12 -5.95 -34.62 -30.33
N ARG A 13 -5.12 -34.06 -31.23
CA ARG A 13 -3.90 -33.34 -30.84
C ARG A 13 -4.21 -32.03 -30.11
N VAL A 14 -5.28 -31.34 -30.52
CA VAL A 14 -5.77 -30.12 -29.84
C VAL A 14 -6.31 -30.47 -28.46
N ALA A 15 -7.03 -31.58 -28.32
CA ALA A 15 -7.52 -32.07 -27.03
C ALA A 15 -6.37 -32.46 -26.09
N GLU A 16 -5.31 -33.09 -26.59
CA GLU A 16 -4.10 -33.40 -25.82
C GLU A 16 -3.40 -32.14 -25.32
N ILE A 17 -3.26 -31.11 -26.17
CA ILE A 17 -2.68 -29.82 -25.79
C ILE A 17 -3.58 -29.12 -24.77
N TRP A 18 -4.90 -29.12 -24.97
CA TRP A 18 -5.85 -28.53 -24.03
C TRP A 18 -5.80 -29.24 -22.68
N LEU A 19 -5.75 -30.58 -22.66
CA LEU A 19 -5.62 -31.38 -21.43
C LEU A 19 -4.27 -31.19 -20.75
N ALA A 20 -3.18 -31.07 -21.52
CA ALA A 20 -1.85 -30.77 -20.98
C ALA A 20 -1.81 -29.36 -20.39
N TRP A 21 -2.36 -28.37 -21.10
CA TRP A 21 -2.52 -27.01 -20.60
C TRP A 21 -3.42 -26.96 -19.36
N ALA A 22 -4.51 -27.71 -19.31
CA ALA A 22 -5.37 -27.80 -18.12
C ALA A 22 -4.66 -28.49 -16.95
N ARG A 23 -3.86 -29.53 -17.21
CA ARG A 23 -3.05 -30.19 -16.17
C ARG A 23 -1.94 -29.28 -15.63
N LEU A 24 -1.38 -28.42 -16.47
CA LEU A 24 -0.31 -27.48 -16.12
C LEU A 24 -0.83 -26.13 -15.60
N GLY A 25 -2.02 -25.71 -16.02
CA GLY A 25 -2.66 -24.42 -15.78
C GLY A 25 -3.88 -24.48 -14.88
N LEU A 26 -4.25 -25.68 -14.39
CA LEU A 26 -4.94 -25.80 -13.11
C LEU A 26 -3.94 -25.39 -12.04
N ASP A 27 -3.75 -24.07 -11.88
CA ASP A 27 -3.44 -23.51 -10.58
C ASP A 27 -4.39 -24.19 -9.61
N ARG A 28 -3.85 -25.12 -8.81
CA ARG A 28 -4.64 -25.77 -7.77
C ARG A 28 -5.17 -24.63 -6.94
N ALA A 29 -6.49 -24.40 -7.00
CA ALA A 29 -7.12 -23.35 -6.22
C ALA A 29 -6.50 -23.39 -4.82
N PRO A 30 -5.74 -22.34 -4.43
CA PRO A 30 -4.91 -22.41 -3.24
C PRO A 30 -5.83 -22.80 -2.09
N ARG A 31 -5.40 -23.77 -1.28
CA ARG A 31 -6.16 -24.13 -0.08
C ARG A 31 -6.42 -22.84 0.68
N PRO A 32 -7.62 -22.61 1.25
CA PRO A 32 -7.96 -21.33 1.87
C PRO A 32 -6.87 -20.82 2.82
N ARG A 33 -6.26 -21.73 3.60
CA ARG A 33 -5.11 -21.42 4.47
C ARG A 33 -3.90 -20.85 3.73
N ALA A 34 -3.47 -21.47 2.62
CA ALA A 34 -2.35 -20.99 1.83
C ALA A 34 -2.64 -19.60 1.26
N HIS A 35 -3.88 -19.37 0.79
CA HIS A 35 -4.30 -18.04 0.32
C HIS A 35 -4.24 -16.97 1.42
N PHE A 36 -4.65 -17.29 2.66
CA PHE A 36 -4.53 -16.36 3.78
C PHE A 36 -3.07 -16.11 4.19
N GLU A 37 -2.23 -17.16 4.17
CA GLU A 37 -0.79 -17.04 4.43
C GLU A 37 -0.13 -16.12 3.40
N ASP A 38 -0.40 -16.34 2.11
CA ASP A 38 0.10 -15.50 1.01
C ASP A 38 -0.35 -14.02 1.15
N MET A 39 -1.61 -13.79 1.53
CA MET A 39 -2.14 -12.43 1.71
C MET A 39 -1.48 -11.72 2.90
N GLN A 40 -1.23 -12.44 3.99
CA GLN A 40 -0.50 -11.87 5.13
C GLN A 40 0.96 -11.57 4.80
N ASP A 41 1.62 -12.45 4.02
CA ASP A 41 2.98 -12.19 3.54
C ASP A 41 3.03 -10.96 2.64
N LEU A 42 2.01 -10.77 1.79
CA LEU A 42 1.88 -9.58 0.97
C LEU A 42 1.72 -8.32 1.83
N CYS A 43 0.85 -8.34 2.84
CA CYS A 43 0.70 -7.20 3.78
C CYS A 43 2.01 -6.89 4.50
N ARG A 44 2.68 -7.90 5.08
CA ARG A 44 3.99 -7.71 5.76
C ARG A 44 5.06 -7.14 4.83
N SER A 45 5.06 -7.58 3.58
CA SER A 45 5.99 -7.08 2.55
C SER A 45 5.68 -5.62 2.22
N PHE A 46 4.40 -5.25 2.14
CA PHE A 46 3.98 -3.88 1.90
C PHE A 46 4.27 -2.95 3.09
N ASP A 47 4.16 -3.45 4.32
CA ASP A 47 4.56 -2.71 5.53
C ASP A 47 6.06 -2.41 5.50
N SER A 48 6.86 -3.44 5.19
CA SER A 48 8.32 -3.32 5.07
C SER A 48 8.73 -2.35 3.96
N TYR A 49 8.03 -2.41 2.81
CA TYR A 49 8.21 -1.48 1.70
C TYR A 49 7.86 -0.04 2.10
N SER A 50 6.74 0.15 2.80
CA SER A 50 6.30 1.47 3.30
C SER A 50 7.32 2.09 4.25
N LEU A 51 7.90 1.27 5.14
CA LEU A 51 8.97 1.69 6.05
C LEU A 51 10.23 2.11 5.27
N LEU A 52 10.60 1.36 4.23
CA LEU A 52 11.72 1.71 3.36
C LEU A 52 11.50 3.05 2.64
N ILE A 53 10.31 3.31 2.09
CA ILE A 53 10.01 4.62 1.47
C ILE A 53 10.08 5.72 2.54
N ALA A 54 9.52 5.52 3.73
CA ALA A 54 9.57 6.50 4.80
C ALA A 54 11.00 6.87 5.20
N MET A 55 11.88 5.87 5.38
CA MET A 55 13.30 6.10 5.62
C MET A 55 13.97 6.81 4.44
N ARG A 56 13.61 6.47 3.19
CA ARG A 56 14.17 7.11 2.00
C ARG A 56 13.73 8.57 1.87
N ALA A 57 12.47 8.87 2.20
CA ALA A 57 11.93 10.23 2.24
C ALA A 57 12.64 11.08 3.31
N LEU A 58 12.86 10.52 4.50
CA LEU A 58 13.68 11.14 5.55
C LEU A 58 15.11 11.43 5.07
N ALA A 59 15.76 10.46 4.42
CA ALA A 59 17.09 10.63 3.84
C ALA A 59 17.13 11.74 2.77
N GLN A 60 16.09 11.87 1.95
CA GLN A 60 15.97 12.96 0.97
C GLN A 60 15.85 14.33 1.65
N MET A 61 15.26 14.40 2.84
CA MET A 61 15.21 15.60 3.68
C MET A 61 16.49 15.85 4.50
N GLY A 62 17.51 14.99 4.36
CA GLY A 62 18.78 15.10 5.07
C GLY A 62 18.77 14.52 6.49
N PHE A 63 17.80 13.69 6.84
CA PHE A 63 17.81 12.92 8.08
C PHE A 63 18.56 11.60 7.88
N GLU A 64 19.46 11.28 8.81
CA GLU A 64 20.22 10.04 8.83
C GLU A 64 19.95 9.26 10.13
N PRO A 65 19.84 7.93 10.07
CA PRO A 65 19.68 7.12 11.27
C PRO A 65 20.97 7.09 12.10
N THR A 66 20.84 7.23 13.42
CA THR A 66 21.99 7.36 14.33
C THR A 66 22.68 6.01 14.64
N ALA A 67 21.97 4.89 14.50
CA ALA A 67 22.48 3.55 14.84
C ALA A 67 21.89 2.44 13.95
N LEU A 68 22.33 2.38 12.68
CA LEU A 68 21.76 1.51 11.64
C LEU A 68 21.67 0.02 12.06
N GLU A 69 22.66 -0.45 12.81
CA GLU A 69 22.81 -1.84 13.25
C GLU A 69 21.76 -2.28 14.28
N ARG A 70 21.17 -1.35 15.03
CA ARG A 70 20.12 -1.62 16.03
C ARG A 70 18.71 -1.39 15.51
N LEU A 71 18.56 -0.64 14.41
CA LEU A 71 17.27 -0.19 13.85
C LEU A 71 16.26 -1.33 13.69
N LEU A 72 16.69 -2.44 13.08
CA LEU A 72 15.75 -3.45 12.59
C LEU A 72 15.20 -4.38 13.68
N SER A 73 15.74 -4.31 14.90
CA SER A 73 15.41 -5.24 15.99
C SER A 73 14.35 -4.70 16.94
N ASP A 74 14.37 -3.40 17.20
CA ASP A 74 13.65 -2.79 18.33
C ASP A 74 12.34 -2.10 17.91
N GLY A 75 12.02 -2.07 16.61
CA GLY A 75 10.81 -1.41 16.10
C GLY A 75 10.88 0.11 16.13
N GLU A 76 12.03 0.69 16.45
CA GLU A 76 12.24 2.14 16.55
C GLU A 76 13.64 2.56 16.07
N ALA A 77 13.73 3.84 15.69
CA ALA A 77 14.86 4.43 15.00
C ALA A 77 14.98 5.92 15.31
N GLU A 78 16.08 6.33 15.93
CA GLU A 78 16.40 7.76 16.01
C GLU A 78 17.03 8.24 14.70
N VAL A 79 16.40 9.23 14.07
CA VAL A 79 16.89 9.90 12.86
C VAL A 79 17.25 11.34 13.19
N ARG A 80 18.40 11.79 12.68
CA ARG A 80 18.93 13.14 12.96
C ARG A 80 19.28 13.85 11.67
N SER A 81 18.91 15.13 11.61
CA SER A 81 19.44 16.12 10.69
C SER A 81 20.18 17.16 11.53
N ARG A 82 21.06 17.97 10.93
CA ARG A 82 22.03 18.86 11.60
C ARG A 82 21.58 19.47 12.94
N GLU A 83 20.35 19.99 12.99
CA GLU A 83 19.77 20.65 14.17
C GLU A 83 18.50 19.98 14.71
N GLN A 84 18.05 18.88 14.09
CA GLN A 84 16.76 18.26 14.37
C GLN A 84 16.91 16.77 14.63
N SER A 85 16.16 16.25 15.60
CA SER A 85 16.06 14.83 15.87
C SER A 85 14.60 14.41 15.85
N ALA A 86 14.33 13.24 15.30
CA ALA A 86 13.03 12.61 15.35
C ALA A 86 13.19 11.12 15.64
N VAL A 87 12.13 10.54 16.21
CA VAL A 87 12.02 9.09 16.43
C VAL A 87 11.02 8.55 15.43
N LEU A 88 11.48 7.64 14.59
CA LEU A 88 10.68 6.83 13.71
C LEU A 88 10.42 5.48 14.40
N SER A 89 9.16 5.08 14.53
CA SER A 89 8.74 3.83 15.18
C SER A 89 7.79 3.08 14.26
N TRP A 90 7.79 1.74 14.30
CA TRP A 90 6.86 0.91 13.54
C TRP A 90 6.34 -0.24 14.38
N ALA A 91 5.02 -0.44 14.34
CA ALA A 91 4.36 -1.47 15.13
C ALA A 91 4.20 -2.75 14.30
N ALA A 92 4.63 -3.89 14.85
CA ALA A 92 4.45 -5.19 14.22
C ALA A 92 2.97 -5.64 14.15
N ALA A 93 2.10 -5.04 14.96
CA ALA A 93 0.69 -5.44 15.06
C ALA A 93 -0.19 -4.89 13.92
N ASP A 94 0.04 -3.64 13.51
CA ASP A 94 -0.78 -2.93 12.51
C ASP A 94 0.04 -2.35 11.34
N GLY A 95 1.36 -2.57 11.32
CA GLY A 95 2.26 -2.05 10.28
C GLY A 95 2.44 -0.53 10.30
N ALA A 96 1.78 0.18 11.23
CA ALA A 96 1.78 1.63 11.23
C ALA A 96 3.14 2.17 11.64
N ILE A 97 3.60 3.18 10.90
CA ILE A 97 4.87 3.86 11.12
C ILE A 97 4.54 5.22 11.72
N THR A 98 5.17 5.58 12.84
CA THR A 98 4.97 6.86 13.50
C THR A 98 6.28 7.63 13.56
N LEU A 99 6.28 8.87 13.07
CA LEU A 99 7.38 9.82 13.18
C LEU A 99 7.03 10.87 14.23
N ARG A 100 7.88 11.00 15.25
CA ARG A 100 7.74 11.97 16.34
C ARG A 100 8.97 12.87 16.38
N GLY A 101 8.78 14.17 16.22
CA GLY A 101 9.81 15.17 16.49
C GLY A 101 9.52 15.95 17.76
N THR A 102 10.49 16.74 18.21
CA THR A 102 10.31 17.67 19.33
C THR A 102 9.38 18.82 18.91
N ASP A 103 8.36 19.11 19.72
CA ASP A 103 7.41 20.22 19.53
C ASP A 103 6.66 20.25 18.19
N VAL A 104 6.56 19.11 17.52
CA VAL A 104 5.79 18.94 16.27
C VAL A 104 4.72 17.87 16.42
N ILE A 105 3.63 18.04 15.68
CA ILE A 105 2.54 17.06 15.65
C ILE A 105 3.09 15.73 15.07
N PRO A 106 2.85 14.59 15.72
CA PRO A 106 3.27 13.30 15.19
C PRO A 106 2.66 13.01 13.81
N LEU A 107 3.46 12.44 12.92
CA LEU A 107 3.00 11.88 11.65
C LEU A 107 2.79 10.37 11.82
N ARG A 108 1.60 9.89 11.47
CA ARG A 108 1.25 8.46 11.43
C ARG A 108 1.07 8.05 9.97
N ILE A 109 1.89 7.12 9.51
CA ILE A 109 1.83 6.54 8.17
C ILE A 109 1.22 5.14 8.31
N VAL A 110 0.16 4.88 7.57
CA VAL A 110 -0.58 3.61 7.61
C VAL A 110 -0.45 2.91 6.26
N PRO A 111 0.31 1.81 6.17
CA PRO A 111 0.32 0.97 4.99
C PRO A 111 -1.04 0.27 4.82
N LEU A 112 -1.68 0.48 3.68
CA LEU A 112 -2.90 -0.20 3.30
C LEU A 112 -2.65 -1.01 2.02
N CYS A 113 -2.31 -2.29 2.18
CA CYS A 113 -2.09 -3.21 1.07
C CYS A 113 -3.43 -3.65 0.43
N SER A 114 -4.16 -2.70 -0.16
CA SER A 114 -5.45 -2.94 -0.79
C SER A 114 -5.59 -2.14 -2.08
N ALA A 115 -6.26 -2.74 -3.07
CA ALA A 115 -6.61 -2.09 -4.32
C ALA A 115 -7.85 -1.19 -4.13
N ILE A 116 -7.73 -0.15 -3.30
CA ILE A 116 -8.84 0.75 -2.95
C ILE A 116 -9.49 1.44 -4.16
N THR A 117 -8.75 1.55 -5.27
CA THR A 117 -9.26 2.10 -6.53
C THR A 117 -10.24 1.19 -7.26
N ARG A 118 -10.33 -0.09 -6.87
CA ARG A 118 -11.29 -1.05 -7.40
C ARG A 118 -12.61 -1.07 -6.62
N LEU A 119 -12.68 -0.35 -5.50
CA LEU A 119 -13.93 -0.20 -4.75
C LEU A 119 -14.95 0.62 -5.56
N GLY A 120 -16.23 0.34 -5.34
CA GLY A 120 -17.29 1.22 -5.86
C GLY A 120 -17.20 2.62 -5.24
N ALA A 121 -17.70 3.64 -5.93
CA ALA A 121 -17.63 5.04 -5.47
C ALA A 121 -18.17 5.23 -4.05
N GLU A 122 -19.33 4.64 -3.71
CA GLU A 122 -19.91 4.74 -2.36
C GLU A 122 -19.03 4.09 -1.30
N GLN A 123 -18.53 2.88 -1.56
CA GLN A 123 -17.64 2.16 -0.63
C GLN A 123 -16.35 2.93 -0.38
N LEU A 124 -15.81 3.58 -1.42
CA LEU A 124 -14.62 4.41 -1.28
C LEU A 124 -14.91 5.67 -0.46
N ARG A 125 -16.08 6.31 -0.64
CA ARG A 125 -16.50 7.47 0.17
C ARG A 125 -16.65 7.08 1.64
N GLU A 126 -17.29 5.96 1.92
CA GLU A 126 -17.44 5.41 3.28
C GLU A 126 -16.08 5.16 3.91
N MET A 127 -15.17 4.46 3.20
CA MET A 127 -13.81 4.19 3.70
C MET A 127 -13.04 5.48 4.01
N ILE A 128 -13.13 6.51 3.16
CA ILE A 128 -12.48 7.80 3.39
C ILE A 128 -13.10 8.52 4.58
N ALA A 129 -14.44 8.50 4.71
CA ALA A 129 -15.14 9.12 5.82
C ALA A 129 -14.80 8.45 7.15
N ASP A 130 -14.72 7.12 7.18
CA ASP A 130 -14.31 6.35 8.35
C ASP A 130 -12.85 6.66 8.74
N ALA A 131 -11.95 6.74 7.75
CA ALA A 131 -10.56 7.13 7.99
C ALA A 131 -10.47 8.56 8.56
N ASP A 132 -11.24 9.50 8.01
CA ASP A 132 -11.30 10.89 8.50
C ASP A 132 -11.88 10.98 9.92
N ALA A 133 -12.90 10.18 10.24
CA ALA A 133 -13.49 10.11 11.58
C ALA A 133 -12.55 9.49 12.61
N GLY A 134 -11.71 8.53 12.20
CA GLY A 134 -10.68 7.89 13.03
C GLY A 134 -9.39 8.70 13.16
N SER A 135 -9.26 9.82 12.47
CA SER A 135 -8.07 10.68 12.52
C SER A 135 -7.97 11.39 13.87
N GLY A 136 -7.08 10.89 14.74
CA GLY A 136 -6.84 11.45 16.07
C GLY A 136 -5.91 12.68 16.07
N ASP A 137 -5.11 12.81 17.14
CA ASP A 137 -4.20 13.94 17.36
C ASP A 137 -2.89 13.88 16.54
N SER A 138 -2.78 12.97 15.58
CA SER A 138 -1.67 12.88 14.62
C SER A 138 -2.07 13.39 13.23
N VAL A 139 -1.10 13.82 12.43
CA VAL A 139 -1.28 13.90 10.98
C VAL A 139 -1.23 12.47 10.45
N THR A 140 -2.27 12.01 9.76
CA THR A 140 -2.32 10.62 9.28
C THR A 140 -2.25 10.58 7.76
N VAL A 141 -1.43 9.68 7.22
CA VAL A 141 -1.29 9.44 5.79
C VAL A 141 -1.41 7.95 5.53
N VAL A 142 -2.27 7.56 4.60
CA VAL A 142 -2.43 6.18 4.14
C VAL A 142 -1.62 5.98 2.87
N LEU A 143 -0.70 5.01 2.90
CA LEU A 143 0.00 4.55 1.71
C LEU A 143 -0.76 3.38 1.10
N TYR A 144 -1.02 3.42 -0.19
CA TYR A 144 -1.68 2.31 -0.88
C TYR A 144 -0.97 1.98 -2.19
N PRO A 145 -1.02 0.72 -2.67
CA PRO A 145 -0.40 0.35 -3.93
C PRO A 145 -0.96 1.17 -5.09
N THR A 146 -0.07 1.77 -5.90
CA THR A 146 -0.48 2.38 -7.16
C THR A 146 -1.18 1.33 -8.03
N PRO A 147 -2.34 1.63 -8.63
CA PRO A 147 -3.05 0.72 -9.52
C PRO A 147 -2.19 0.30 -10.70
N SER A 148 -2.30 -0.96 -11.10
CA SER A 148 -1.52 -1.51 -12.22
C SER A 148 -2.03 -1.05 -13.60
N SER A 149 -3.22 -0.42 -13.67
CA SER A 149 -3.80 0.11 -14.90
C SER A 149 -4.22 1.56 -14.74
N ALA A 150 -3.85 2.41 -15.71
CA ALA A 150 -4.32 3.79 -15.76
C ALA A 150 -5.86 3.88 -15.81
N GLY A 151 -6.51 2.88 -16.42
CA GLY A 151 -7.96 2.81 -16.54
C GLY A 151 -8.70 2.64 -15.20
N ASP A 152 -7.99 2.27 -14.13
CA ASP A 152 -8.57 2.22 -12.78
C ASP A 152 -8.85 3.64 -12.25
N TYR A 153 -8.07 4.64 -12.66
CA TYR A 153 -8.31 6.04 -12.31
C TYR A 153 -9.31 6.73 -13.26
N ASP A 154 -9.32 6.38 -14.55
CA ASP A 154 -10.18 7.02 -15.56
C ASP A 154 -11.68 6.86 -15.27
N ARG A 155 -12.06 5.81 -14.53
CA ARG A 155 -13.44 5.51 -14.15
C ARG A 155 -13.87 6.17 -12.85
N MET A 156 -12.94 6.81 -12.14
CA MET A 156 -13.23 7.45 -10.86
C MET A 156 -13.79 8.85 -11.05
N GLU A 157 -14.67 9.23 -10.13
CA GLU A 157 -15.11 10.60 -10.04
C GLU A 157 -13.94 11.52 -9.68
N PRO A 158 -13.83 12.72 -10.30
CA PRO A 158 -12.71 13.64 -10.08
C PRO A 158 -12.48 13.99 -8.61
N ASP A 159 -13.55 14.10 -7.82
CA ASP A 159 -13.48 14.46 -6.41
C ASP A 159 -12.82 13.35 -5.57
N LEU A 160 -13.16 12.08 -5.86
CA LEU A 160 -12.56 10.91 -5.24
C LEU A 160 -11.09 10.77 -5.66
N LEU A 161 -10.80 10.97 -6.93
CA LEU A 161 -9.43 10.94 -7.44
C LEU A 161 -8.56 12.00 -6.74
N ARG A 162 -9.04 13.25 -6.63
CA ARG A 162 -8.33 14.30 -5.88
C ARG A 162 -8.10 13.89 -4.44
N ARG A 163 -9.09 13.28 -3.78
CA ARG A 163 -8.98 12.85 -2.39
C ARG A 163 -7.93 11.75 -2.18
N LEU A 164 -7.77 10.86 -3.15
CA LEU A 164 -6.78 9.77 -3.17
C LEU A 164 -5.34 10.20 -3.48
N TYR A 165 -5.15 11.44 -3.93
CA TYR A 165 -3.83 12.05 -4.18
C TYR A 165 -3.52 13.22 -3.23
N ALA A 166 -4.47 13.61 -2.39
CA ALA A 166 -4.31 14.77 -1.51
C ALA A 166 -3.57 14.42 -0.22
N LEU A 167 -2.67 15.31 0.18
CA LEU A 167 -2.00 15.25 1.47
C LEU A 167 -2.93 15.74 2.58
N SER A 168 -2.70 15.27 3.81
CA SER A 168 -3.55 15.58 4.98
C SER A 168 -3.79 17.08 5.17
N HIS A 169 -2.78 17.91 4.94
CA HIS A 169 -2.87 19.37 5.07
C HIS A 169 -3.62 20.05 3.91
N GLU A 170 -3.70 19.44 2.73
CA GLU A 170 -4.40 19.99 1.56
C GLU A 170 -5.92 19.81 1.67
N VAL A 171 -6.35 18.79 2.41
CA VAL A 171 -7.77 18.48 2.64
C VAL A 171 -8.22 18.79 4.06
N ALA A 172 -7.32 19.22 4.94
CA ALA A 172 -7.68 19.67 6.28
C ALA A 172 -8.62 20.87 6.18
N ASP A 173 -9.78 20.77 6.82
CA ASP A 173 -10.73 21.86 6.93
C ASP A 173 -10.59 22.50 8.32
N ARG A 174 -11.02 23.75 8.50
CA ARG A 174 -10.80 24.51 9.75
C ARG A 174 -11.20 23.69 10.99
N GLY A 175 -10.20 23.19 11.72
CA GLY A 175 -10.36 22.42 12.95
C GLY A 175 -10.59 20.91 12.80
N ARG A 176 -10.62 20.35 11.57
CA ARG A 176 -10.71 18.90 11.31
C ARG A 176 -9.56 18.42 10.45
N ARG A 177 -8.68 17.62 11.05
CA ARG A 177 -7.61 16.92 10.33
C ARG A 177 -8.21 15.79 9.52
N ARG A 178 -7.89 15.74 8.23
CA ARG A 178 -8.29 14.67 7.32
C ARG A 178 -7.10 13.80 6.98
N VAL A 179 -7.33 12.53 6.71
CA VAL A 179 -6.27 11.56 6.38
C VAL A 179 -5.75 11.83 4.98
N GLY A 180 -4.45 11.96 4.77
CA GLY A 180 -3.85 12.03 3.43
C GLY A 180 -3.82 10.66 2.77
N PHE A 181 -3.85 10.60 1.44
CA PHE A 181 -3.68 9.35 0.70
C PHE A 181 -2.56 9.51 -0.31
N ILE A 182 -1.63 8.56 -0.35
CA ILE A 182 -0.49 8.58 -1.28
C ILE A 182 -0.39 7.22 -1.96
N PRO A 183 -0.55 7.16 -3.30
CA PRO A 183 -0.23 5.95 -4.04
C PRO A 183 1.29 5.74 -4.04
N VAL A 184 1.73 4.52 -3.78
CA VAL A 184 3.14 4.13 -3.79
C VAL A 184 3.36 2.91 -4.66
N SER A 185 4.46 2.91 -5.41
CA SER A 185 4.88 1.79 -6.24
C SER A 185 6.40 1.74 -6.35
N PRO A 186 7.02 0.54 -6.30
CA PRO A 186 8.44 0.38 -6.56
C PRO A 186 8.88 0.92 -7.93
N TRP A 187 7.93 1.05 -8.86
CA TRP A 187 8.13 1.52 -10.23
C TRP A 187 7.84 3.00 -10.42
N ASP A 188 7.31 3.68 -9.40
CA ASP A 188 7.02 5.11 -9.44
C ASP A 188 8.06 5.88 -8.63
N ILE A 189 8.95 6.58 -9.36
CA ILE A 189 10.02 7.41 -8.81
C ILE A 189 9.46 8.53 -7.91
N GLY A 190 8.23 9.00 -8.16
CA GLY A 190 7.58 10.04 -7.38
C GLY A 190 7.07 9.59 -6.01
N SER A 191 7.07 8.29 -5.70
CA SER A 191 6.56 7.77 -4.42
C SER A 191 7.30 8.34 -3.22
N VAL A 192 8.63 8.44 -3.32
CA VAL A 192 9.49 8.98 -2.25
C VAL A 192 9.25 10.49 -2.09
N GLU A 193 9.21 11.22 -3.20
CA GLU A 193 9.02 12.66 -3.19
C GLU A 193 7.65 13.05 -2.62
N ARG A 194 6.59 12.34 -2.99
CA ARG A 194 5.24 12.58 -2.44
C ARG A 194 5.19 12.36 -0.93
N LEU A 195 5.90 11.34 -0.42
CA LEU A 195 5.96 11.08 1.03
C LEU A 195 6.86 12.09 1.78
N ALA A 196 7.89 12.62 1.12
CA ALA A 196 8.77 13.63 1.71
C ALA A 196 8.12 15.02 1.84
N ARG A 197 7.05 15.29 1.09
CA ARG A 197 6.27 16.53 1.13
C ARG A 197 5.25 16.54 2.27
#